data_AF-I2Q2L3-F1
#
_entry.id   AF-I2Q2L3-F1
#
_cell.length_a   1.000
_cell.length_b   1.000
_cell.length_c   1.000
_cell.angle_alpha   90.00
_cell.angle_beta   90.00
_cell.angle_gamma   90.00
#
_symmetry.space_group_name_H-M   'P 1'
#
loop_
_entity.id
_entity.type
_entity.pdbx_description
1 polymer ?
#
loop_
_entity_poly.entity_id
_entity_poly.type
_entity_poly.pdbx_seq_one_letter_code
_entity_poly.pdbx_strand_id
1 'polypeptide(L)'
;MIALCCLDAVSVRYLRELIDLLACCLTDLGQDPQLVIGELAPDVVNIVLDYYKAPTPELFVGQRYAVYQLEQLSPGCQFLNATSVRVLRNALAVWDFAEANTALLDSLGIRTDLLPVGHHPRMAMLQATNKDIDVLFYGSLNRRRETVLSQLARKSVRLKVLEGVFGADRDAFVARSRLVLNIHYFEAKLLEIVRIAHLRFFDAQRGIDPGLGQTLAPP
;
A
#
# COMPACT_ATOMS: atom_id res chain seq x y z
N MET A 1 12.49 -8.31 19.75
CA MET A 1 12.75 -7.06 19.00
C MET A 1 12.38 -7.31 17.55
N ILE A 2 11.67 -6.36 16.94
CA ILE A 2 11.21 -6.45 15.55
C ILE A 2 11.73 -5.23 14.81
N ALA A 3 12.25 -5.44 13.60
CA ALA A 3 12.61 -4.36 12.69
C ALA A 3 11.56 -4.24 11.59
N LEU A 4 11.09 -3.03 11.30
CA LEU A 4 10.35 -2.70 10.09
C LEU A 4 11.40 -2.29 9.04
N CYS A 5 11.49 -3.02 7.93
CA CYS A 5 12.58 -2.87 6.97
C CYS A 5 12.08 -2.35 5.62
N CYS A 6 12.79 -1.33 5.13
CA CYS A 6 12.73 -0.90 3.74
C CYS A 6 14.13 -0.97 3.13
N LEU A 7 14.28 -1.60 1.97
CA LEU A 7 15.55 -1.74 1.27
C LEU A 7 16.03 -0.44 0.62
N ASP A 8 15.17 0.58 0.51
CA ASP A 8 15.61 1.93 0.16
C ASP A 8 14.81 3.05 0.86
N ALA A 9 15.40 4.25 0.87
CA ALA A 9 14.79 5.45 1.48
C ALA A 9 13.59 6.01 0.70
N VAL A 10 13.42 5.64 -0.57
CA VAL A 10 12.26 6.05 -1.37
C VAL A 10 11.02 5.28 -0.92
N SER A 11 11.14 3.98 -0.65
CA SER A 11 10.11 3.12 -0.09
C SER A 11 9.60 3.65 1.23
N VAL A 12 10.49 4.18 2.08
CA VAL A 12 10.11 4.80 3.35
C VAL A 12 9.16 5.98 3.17
N ARG A 13 9.29 6.75 2.07
CA ARG A 13 8.36 7.84 1.74
C ARG A 13 7.03 7.30 1.23
N TYR A 14 7.07 6.30 0.34
CA TYR A 14 5.89 5.68 -0.26
C TYR A 14 5.04 4.89 0.74
N LEU A 15 5.70 4.22 1.69
CA LEU A 15 5.10 3.30 2.66
C LEU A 15 4.98 3.92 4.05
N ARG A 16 5.22 5.23 4.20
CA ARG A 16 5.26 5.93 5.50
C ARG A 16 4.06 5.56 6.37
N GLU A 17 2.86 5.65 5.83
CA GLU A 17 1.65 5.41 6.62
C GLU A 17 1.49 3.94 7.02
N LEU A 18 1.95 3.01 6.19
CA LEU A 18 1.94 1.59 6.54
C LEU A 18 3.00 1.27 7.60
N ILE A 19 4.19 1.87 7.50
CA ILE A 19 5.24 1.75 8.50
C ILE A 19 4.72 2.25 9.85
N ASP A 20 4.11 3.43 9.87
CA ASP A 20 3.58 4.04 11.10
C ASP A 20 2.39 3.23 11.66
N LEU A 21 1.54 2.67 10.78
CA LEU A 21 0.45 1.76 11.15
C LEU A 21 0.99 0.49 11.82
N LEU A 22 1.94 -0.19 11.18
CA LEU A 22 2.56 -1.40 11.73
C LEU A 22 3.30 -1.09 13.03
N ALA A 23 3.99 0.05 13.11
CA ALA A 23 4.67 0.48 14.32
C ALA A 23 3.68 0.66 15.49
N CYS A 24 2.53 1.30 15.25
CA CYS A 24 1.47 1.43 16.25
C CYS A 24 0.93 0.05 16.69
N CYS A 25 0.55 -0.80 15.73
CA CYS A 25 0.03 -2.14 16.04
C CYS A 25 1.03 -2.98 16.85
N LEU A 26 2.31 -2.97 16.47
CA LEU A 26 3.37 -3.69 17.17
C LEU A 26 3.63 -3.13 18.57
N THR A 27 3.55 -1.80 18.73
CA THR A 27 3.64 -1.15 20.04
C THR A 27 2.53 -1.60 20.97
N ASP A 28 1.30 -1.66 20.48
CA ASP A 28 0.14 -2.12 21.26
C ASP A 28 0.25 -3.63 21.62
N LEU A 29 1.02 -4.40 20.84
CA LEU A 29 1.41 -5.79 21.16
C LEU A 29 2.64 -5.90 22.08
N GLY A 30 3.10 -4.79 22.66
CA GLY A 30 4.23 -4.76 23.59
C GLY A 30 5.60 -4.94 22.92
N GLN A 31 5.69 -4.74 21.60
CA GLN A 31 6.95 -4.70 20.87
C GLN A 31 7.47 -3.26 20.77
N ASP A 32 8.78 -3.11 20.57
CA ASP A 32 9.41 -1.83 20.25
C ASP A 32 9.98 -1.91 18.82
N PRO A 33 9.17 -1.59 17.80
CA PRO A 33 9.57 -1.73 16.41
C PRO A 33 10.52 -0.61 15.99
N GLN A 34 11.65 -0.98 15.37
CA GLN A 34 12.62 -0.02 14.85
C GLN A 34 12.59 0.00 13.32
N LEU A 35 12.60 1.19 12.71
CA LEU A 35 12.69 1.33 11.26
C LEU A 35 14.15 1.18 10.82
N VAL A 36 14.40 0.25 9.90
CA VAL A 36 15.72 -0.03 9.32
C VAL A 36 15.65 0.20 7.81
N ILE A 37 16.67 0.87 7.26
CA ILE A 37 16.68 1.32 5.86
C ILE A 37 17.95 0.82 5.16
N GLY A 38 17.80 0.18 4.00
CA GLY A 38 18.93 -0.28 3.17
C GLY A 38 19.49 -1.65 3.56
N GLU A 39 19.07 -2.20 4.70
CA GLU A 39 19.58 -3.45 5.24
C GLU A 39 18.52 -4.18 6.08
N LEU A 40 18.85 -5.40 6.50
CA LEU A 40 18.11 -6.15 7.52
C LEU A 40 18.90 -6.10 8.82
N ALA A 41 18.21 -5.87 9.94
CA ALA A 41 18.84 -5.88 11.24
C ALA A 41 19.20 -7.33 11.67
N PRO A 42 20.42 -7.56 12.17
CA PRO A 42 20.84 -8.87 12.64
C PRO A 42 20.11 -9.28 13.92
N ASP A 43 20.00 -10.59 14.16
CA ASP A 43 19.50 -11.21 15.40
C ASP A 43 18.07 -10.83 15.83
N VAL A 44 17.30 -10.18 14.96
CA VAL A 44 15.90 -9.79 15.18
C VAL A 44 15.00 -10.33 14.06
N VAL A 45 13.68 -10.24 14.23
CA VAL A 45 12.74 -10.53 13.14
C VAL A 45 12.52 -9.25 12.33
N ASN A 46 12.85 -9.32 11.05
CA ASN A 46 12.67 -8.22 10.09
C ASN A 46 11.32 -8.38 9.36
N ILE A 47 10.45 -7.38 9.40
CA ILE A 47 9.26 -7.29 8.55
C ILE A 47 9.62 -6.42 7.35
N VAL A 48 9.81 -7.05 6.20
CA VAL A 48 10.31 -6.40 4.98
C VAL A 48 9.13 -5.98 4.09
N LEU A 49 9.07 -4.69 3.73
CA LEU A 49 7.91 -4.10 3.06
C LEU A 49 8.13 -3.85 1.55
N ASP A 50 9.35 -3.94 1.06
CA ASP A 50 9.74 -3.66 -0.33
C ASP A 50 10.74 -4.70 -0.87
N TYR A 51 10.57 -5.96 -0.48
CA TYR A 51 11.45 -7.09 -0.80
C TYR A 51 11.78 -7.23 -2.28
N TYR A 52 10.90 -6.80 -3.19
CA TYR A 52 11.11 -6.87 -4.64
C TYR A 52 12.28 -5.99 -5.13
N LYS A 53 12.73 -5.04 -4.30
CA LYS A 53 13.88 -4.17 -4.57
C LYS A 53 15.22 -4.81 -4.24
N ALA A 54 15.21 -6.01 -3.65
CA ALA A 54 16.43 -6.73 -3.36
C ALA A 54 17.22 -7.00 -4.65
N PRO A 55 18.49 -6.55 -4.75
CA PRO A 55 19.30 -6.80 -5.93
C PRO A 55 19.58 -8.30 -6.08
N THR A 56 19.76 -8.99 -4.95
CA THR A 56 20.08 -10.41 -4.89
C THR A 56 19.47 -11.04 -3.61
N PRO A 57 19.24 -12.36 -3.57
CA PRO A 57 18.69 -13.03 -2.40
C PRO A 57 19.68 -13.14 -1.23
N GLU A 58 20.99 -12.93 -1.47
CA GLU A 58 22.05 -13.06 -0.47
C GLU A 58 21.87 -12.08 0.70
N LEU A 59 21.22 -10.94 0.48
CA LEU A 59 20.87 -9.98 1.52
C LEU A 59 20.04 -10.60 2.68
N PHE A 60 19.29 -11.67 2.39
CA PHE A 60 18.39 -12.32 3.33
C PHE A 60 19.01 -13.57 3.98
N VAL A 61 20.16 -14.03 3.50
CA VAL A 61 20.78 -15.26 3.99
C VAL A 61 21.24 -15.07 5.44
N GLY A 62 20.85 -16.02 6.30
CA GLY A 62 21.15 -15.97 7.74
C GLY A 62 20.28 -14.99 8.53
N GLN A 63 19.42 -14.21 7.85
CA GLN A 63 18.51 -13.28 8.50
C GLN A 63 17.17 -13.94 8.80
N ARG A 64 16.51 -13.49 9.86
CA ARG A 64 15.14 -13.87 10.21
C ARG A 64 14.20 -12.80 9.71
N TYR A 65 13.29 -13.14 8.80
CA TYR A 65 12.40 -12.15 8.21
C TYR A 65 11.02 -12.70 7.84
N ALA A 66 10.03 -11.83 7.90
CA ALA A 66 8.74 -11.97 7.27
C ALA A 66 8.60 -10.93 6.15
N VAL A 67 7.81 -11.22 5.14
CA VAL A 67 7.54 -10.28 4.04
C VAL A 67 6.09 -9.84 4.12
N TYR A 68 5.85 -8.53 4.08
CA TYR A 68 4.53 -8.01 3.74
C TYR A 68 4.52 -7.66 2.25
N GLN A 69 3.91 -8.52 1.46
CA GLN A 69 3.70 -8.35 0.04
C GLN A 69 2.64 -7.27 -0.19
N LEU A 70 3.03 -6.20 -0.90
CA LEU A 70 2.17 -5.03 -1.15
C LEU A 70 2.02 -4.69 -2.64
N GLU A 71 2.67 -5.44 -3.52
CA GLU A 71 2.65 -5.19 -4.96
C GLU A 71 1.54 -5.98 -5.64
N GLN A 72 0.96 -5.43 -6.70
CA GLN A 72 -0.03 -6.19 -7.48
C GLN A 72 0.68 -7.25 -8.30
N LEU A 73 0.34 -8.53 -8.06
CA LEU A 73 0.96 -9.65 -8.75
C LEU A 73 0.11 -10.10 -9.94
N SER A 74 0.80 -10.46 -11.02
CA SER A 74 0.22 -11.15 -12.16
C SER A 74 1.29 -12.06 -12.76
N PRO A 75 0.91 -13.13 -13.48
CA PRO A 75 1.88 -13.95 -14.19
C PRO A 75 2.81 -13.09 -15.06
N GLY A 76 4.12 -13.26 -14.91
CA GLY A 76 5.13 -12.51 -15.64
C GLY A 76 5.32 -11.05 -15.23
N CYS A 77 4.70 -10.57 -14.14
CA CYS A 77 4.98 -9.21 -13.65
C CYS A 77 6.42 -9.08 -13.15
N GLN A 78 6.96 -7.86 -13.18
CA GLN A 78 8.34 -7.56 -12.75
C GLN A 78 8.64 -7.95 -11.29
N PHE A 79 7.61 -8.02 -10.45
CA PHE A 79 7.71 -8.36 -9.03
C PHE A 79 7.79 -9.87 -8.76
N LEU A 80 7.61 -10.71 -9.78
CA LEU A 80 7.74 -12.17 -9.72
C LEU A 80 8.90 -12.64 -10.60
N ASN A 81 10.11 -12.44 -10.11
CA ASN A 81 11.36 -12.94 -10.69
C ASN A 81 12.04 -13.97 -9.77
N ALA A 82 13.11 -14.61 -10.25
CA ALA A 82 13.83 -15.65 -9.50
C ALA A 82 14.34 -15.18 -8.12
N THR A 83 14.82 -13.93 -8.01
CA THR A 83 15.26 -13.34 -6.74
C THR A 83 14.10 -13.22 -5.77
N SER A 84 13.02 -12.54 -6.18
CA SER A 84 11.85 -12.31 -5.34
C SER A 84 11.19 -13.62 -4.88
N VAL A 85 11.07 -14.63 -5.75
CA VAL A 85 10.54 -15.95 -5.41
C VAL A 85 11.41 -16.67 -4.39
N ARG A 86 12.74 -16.58 -4.53
CA ARG A 86 13.68 -17.17 -3.55
C ARG A 86 13.60 -16.45 -2.20
N VAL A 87 13.44 -15.13 -2.19
CA VAL A 87 13.24 -14.36 -0.95
C VAL A 87 11.92 -14.78 -0.28
N LEU A 88 10.82 -14.85 -1.02
CA LEU A 88 9.51 -15.23 -0.46
C LEU A 88 9.51 -16.66 0.09
N ARG A 89 10.10 -17.63 -0.62
CA ARG A 89 10.16 -19.03 -0.18
C ARG A 89 10.95 -19.27 1.10
N ASN A 90 11.93 -18.42 1.39
CA ASN A 90 12.78 -18.55 2.58
C ASN A 90 12.31 -17.66 3.74
N ALA A 91 11.22 -16.89 3.57
CA ALA A 91 10.66 -16.07 4.63
C ALA A 91 10.00 -16.95 5.71
N LEU A 92 10.03 -16.48 6.96
CA LEU A 92 9.32 -17.10 8.09
C LEU A 92 7.80 -17.04 7.90
N ALA A 93 7.33 -15.96 7.29
CA ALA A 93 5.94 -15.74 6.92
C ALA A 93 5.89 -14.80 5.72
N VAL A 94 4.86 -14.95 4.90
CA VAL A 94 4.52 -14.02 3.83
C VAL A 94 3.08 -13.60 4.03
N TRP A 95 2.87 -12.30 4.20
CA TRP A 95 1.55 -11.69 4.31
C TRP A 95 1.21 -11.00 3.01
N ASP A 96 -0.03 -11.12 2.55
CA ASP A 96 -0.52 -10.42 1.38
C ASP A 96 -1.89 -9.80 1.66
N PHE A 97 -2.19 -8.66 1.04
CA PHE A 97 -3.47 -7.99 1.24
C PHE A 97 -4.57 -8.48 0.27
N ALA A 98 -4.22 -9.22 -0.78
CA ALA A 98 -5.13 -9.58 -1.87
C ALA A 98 -5.21 -11.10 -2.08
N GLU A 99 -6.43 -11.65 -2.02
CA GLU A 99 -6.70 -13.07 -2.28
C GLU A 99 -6.17 -13.55 -3.64
N ALA A 100 -6.23 -12.70 -4.67
CA ALA A 100 -5.71 -13.02 -5.99
C ALA A 100 -4.18 -13.20 -6.00
N ASN A 101 -3.45 -12.40 -5.23
CA ASN A 101 -2.00 -12.58 -5.06
C ASN A 101 -1.72 -13.87 -4.27
N THR A 102 -2.47 -14.12 -3.19
CA THR A 102 -2.37 -15.34 -2.38
C THR A 102 -2.51 -16.59 -3.25
N ALA A 103 -3.54 -16.64 -4.12
CA ALA A 103 -3.75 -17.77 -5.03
C ALA A 103 -2.60 -17.94 -6.04
N LEU A 104 -2.07 -16.84 -6.58
CA LEU A 104 -0.93 -16.89 -7.49
C LEU A 104 0.34 -17.39 -6.79
N LEU A 105 0.62 -16.91 -5.58
CA LEU A 105 1.79 -17.32 -4.79
C LEU A 105 1.68 -18.78 -4.35
N ASP A 106 0.48 -19.24 -3.99
CA ASP A 106 0.22 -20.64 -3.65
C ASP A 106 0.52 -21.57 -4.84
N SER A 107 0.16 -21.17 -6.07
CA SER A 107 0.52 -21.90 -7.29
C SER A 107 2.03 -22.03 -7.53
N LEU A 108 2.84 -21.17 -6.89
CA LEU A 108 4.30 -21.21 -6.90
C LEU A 108 4.90 -21.95 -5.68
N GLY A 109 4.05 -22.56 -4.84
CA GLY A 109 4.43 -23.23 -3.60
C GLY A 109 4.84 -22.27 -2.48
N ILE A 110 4.39 -21.01 -2.54
CA ILE A 110 4.64 -19.99 -1.51
C ILE A 110 3.37 -19.85 -0.67
N ARG A 111 3.40 -20.38 0.55
CA ARG A 111 2.30 -20.18 1.51
C ARG A 111 2.24 -18.71 1.91
N THR A 112 1.06 -18.13 1.85
CA THR A 112 0.79 -16.76 2.25
C THR A 112 -0.42 -16.71 3.17
N ASP A 113 -0.37 -15.84 4.19
CA ASP A 113 -1.53 -15.52 5.00
C ASP A 113 -2.16 -14.22 4.47
N LEU A 114 -3.48 -14.23 4.32
CA LEU A 114 -4.23 -13.03 3.93
C LEU A 114 -4.27 -12.06 5.11
N LEU A 115 -3.57 -10.93 4.97
CA LEU A 115 -3.53 -9.83 5.93
C LEU A 115 -3.93 -8.52 5.22
N PRO A 116 -5.21 -8.14 5.27
CA PRO A 116 -5.66 -6.87 4.72
C PRO A 116 -5.01 -5.68 5.44
N VAL A 117 -4.73 -4.60 4.69
CA VAL A 117 -4.24 -3.35 5.30
C VAL A 117 -5.37 -2.76 6.15
N GLY A 118 -5.18 -2.82 7.46
CA GLY A 118 -6.14 -2.37 8.47
C GLY A 118 -6.02 -0.89 8.83
N HIS A 119 -6.46 -0.57 10.05
CA HIS A 119 -6.49 0.78 10.59
C HIS A 119 -6.07 0.75 12.06
N HIS A 120 -5.60 1.89 12.59
CA HIS A 120 -5.19 2.03 13.98
C HIS A 120 -5.62 3.39 14.56
N PRO A 121 -6.28 3.46 15.74
CA PRO A 121 -6.84 4.71 16.27
C PRO A 121 -5.83 5.86 16.49
N ARG A 122 -4.55 5.53 16.70
CA ARG A 122 -3.45 6.50 16.86
C ARG A 122 -2.99 7.14 15.54
N MET A 123 -3.45 6.66 14.38
CA MET A 123 -3.10 7.25 13.09
C MET A 123 -3.75 8.62 12.95
N ALA A 124 -2.97 9.60 12.47
CA ALA A 124 -3.42 10.97 12.36
C ALA A 124 -4.64 11.11 11.45
N MET A 125 -5.66 11.84 11.93
CA MET A 125 -6.78 12.25 11.09
C MET A 125 -6.47 13.55 10.38
N LEU A 126 -6.92 13.66 9.14
CA LEU A 126 -6.83 14.89 8.36
C LEU A 126 -7.64 16.00 9.03
N GLN A 127 -7.02 17.15 9.22
CA GLN A 127 -7.71 18.33 9.73
C GLN A 127 -8.71 18.83 8.69
N ALA A 128 -9.93 19.14 9.13
CA ALA A 128 -10.94 19.73 8.26
C ALA A 128 -10.48 21.10 7.78
N THR A 129 -10.62 21.35 6.48
CA THR A 129 -10.27 22.62 5.85
C THR A 129 -11.26 22.97 4.76
N ASN A 130 -11.17 24.19 4.23
CA ASN A 130 -11.99 24.62 3.10
C ASN A 130 -11.70 23.75 1.88
N LYS A 131 -12.75 23.14 1.32
CA LYS A 131 -12.64 22.21 0.20
C LYS A 131 -12.75 22.95 -1.13
N ASP A 132 -11.61 23.43 -1.62
CA ASP A 132 -11.49 24.15 -2.88
C ASP A 132 -11.12 23.26 -4.07
N ILE A 133 -10.70 22.00 -3.86
CA ILE A 133 -10.45 21.02 -4.92
C ILE A 133 -11.69 20.13 -5.08
N ASP A 134 -12.27 20.04 -6.28
CA ASP A 134 -13.43 19.17 -6.50
C ASP A 134 -13.02 17.71 -6.59
N VAL A 135 -11.98 17.41 -7.38
CA VAL A 135 -11.45 16.05 -7.55
C VAL A 135 -9.93 16.09 -7.46
N LEU A 136 -9.35 15.21 -6.66
CA LEU A 136 -7.91 15.00 -6.55
C LEU A 136 -7.56 13.60 -7.06
N PHE A 137 -6.54 13.52 -7.89
CA PHE A 137 -5.81 12.29 -8.17
C PHE A 137 -4.35 12.47 -7.75
N TYR A 138 -3.77 11.45 -7.10
CA TYR A 138 -2.34 11.36 -6.87
C TYR A 138 -1.81 9.95 -7.15
N GLY A 139 -0.60 9.89 -7.70
CA GLY A 139 0.10 8.65 -8.07
C GLY A 139 0.59 8.69 -9.52
N SER A 140 1.44 7.74 -9.90
CA SER A 140 2.09 7.74 -11.21
C SER A 140 1.12 7.72 -12.38
N LEU A 141 1.39 8.50 -13.41
CA LEU A 141 0.59 8.49 -14.63
C LEU A 141 0.91 7.30 -15.53
N ASN A 142 -0.12 6.88 -16.27
CA ASN A 142 0.00 5.99 -17.40
C ASN A 142 -1.09 6.35 -18.41
N ARG A 143 -1.02 5.79 -19.62
CA ARG A 143 -1.97 6.12 -20.71
C ARG A 143 -3.44 5.99 -20.31
N ARG A 144 -3.79 4.98 -19.49
CA ARG A 144 -5.15 4.78 -18.98
C ARG A 144 -5.58 5.90 -18.04
N ARG A 145 -4.76 6.19 -17.03
CA ARG A 145 -5.00 7.26 -16.05
C ARG A 145 -5.08 8.61 -16.75
N GLU A 146 -4.15 8.90 -17.66
CA GLU A 146 -4.16 10.12 -18.48
C GLU A 146 -5.45 10.26 -19.28
N THR A 147 -5.94 9.18 -19.89
CA THR A 147 -7.19 9.19 -20.66
C THR A 147 -8.37 9.57 -19.77
N VAL A 148 -8.51 8.92 -18.61
CA VAL A 148 -9.61 9.20 -17.66
C VAL A 148 -9.52 10.63 -17.12
N LEU A 149 -8.32 11.06 -16.70
CA LEU A 149 -8.10 12.38 -16.14
C LEU A 149 -8.32 13.49 -17.19
N SER A 150 -7.92 13.27 -18.44
CA SER A 150 -8.16 14.20 -19.55
C SER A 150 -9.65 14.33 -19.87
N GLN A 151 -10.42 13.25 -19.81
CA GLN A 151 -11.88 13.29 -19.97
C GLN A 151 -12.55 14.06 -18.84
N LEU A 152 -12.07 13.88 -17.60
CA LEU A 152 -12.58 14.60 -16.44
C LEU A 152 -12.21 16.09 -16.48
N ALA A 153 -11.00 16.44 -16.91
CA ALA A 153 -10.54 17.81 -17.07
C ALA A 153 -11.35 18.64 -18.08
N ARG A 154 -12.01 17.97 -19.05
CA ARG A 154 -12.92 18.62 -20.00
C ARG A 154 -14.29 18.97 -19.40
N LYS A 155 -14.58 18.52 -18.18
CA LYS A 155 -15.78 18.91 -17.42
C LYS A 155 -15.48 20.16 -16.61
N SER A 156 -16.52 20.90 -16.21
CA SER A 156 -16.40 22.07 -15.33
C SER A 156 -16.12 21.67 -13.87
N VAL A 157 -15.01 20.97 -13.63
CA VAL A 157 -14.57 20.53 -12.30
C VAL A 157 -13.15 21.01 -12.02
N ARG A 158 -12.86 21.42 -10.79
CA ARG A 158 -11.50 21.76 -10.34
C ARG A 158 -10.73 20.49 -10.03
N LEU A 159 -10.16 19.88 -11.07
CA LEU A 159 -9.31 18.69 -10.99
C LEU A 159 -7.87 19.06 -10.60
N LYS A 160 -7.33 18.37 -9.60
CA LYS A 160 -5.90 18.41 -9.25
C LYS A 160 -5.28 17.03 -9.47
N VAL A 161 -4.15 16.98 -10.17
CA VAL A 161 -3.35 15.78 -10.42
C VAL A 161 -1.96 16.01 -9.80
N LEU A 162 -1.48 15.05 -9.00
CA LEU A 162 -0.19 15.11 -8.33
C LEU A 162 0.62 13.82 -8.55
N GLU A 163 1.93 13.94 -8.73
CA GLU A 163 2.87 12.82 -8.76
C GLU A 163 3.96 13.06 -7.71
N GLY A 164 4.46 11.99 -7.09
CA GLY A 164 5.58 12.08 -6.15
C GLY A 164 5.31 12.81 -4.83
N VAL A 165 4.04 12.97 -4.44
CA VAL A 165 3.64 13.54 -3.13
C VAL A 165 3.26 12.44 -2.14
N PHE A 166 3.71 12.57 -0.89
CA PHE A 166 3.53 11.57 0.17
C PHE A 166 3.31 12.25 1.53
N GLY A 167 2.79 11.53 2.52
CA GLY A 167 2.62 12.03 3.88
C GLY A 167 1.90 13.38 3.96
N ALA A 168 2.44 14.28 4.78
CA ALA A 168 1.86 15.60 5.05
C ALA A 168 1.59 16.44 3.78
N ASP A 169 2.48 16.37 2.78
CA ASP A 169 2.32 17.11 1.53
C ASP A 169 1.09 16.63 0.75
N ARG A 170 0.93 15.30 0.62
CA ARG A 170 -0.27 14.70 0.02
C ARG A 170 -1.51 15.04 0.85
N ASP A 171 -1.42 14.91 2.16
CA ASP A 171 -2.52 15.09 3.10
C ASP A 171 -3.09 16.50 3.08
N ALA A 172 -2.24 17.51 2.87
CA ALA A 172 -2.68 18.90 2.68
C ALA A 172 -3.61 19.06 1.46
N PHE A 173 -3.34 18.35 0.35
CA PHE A 173 -4.22 18.35 -0.81
C PHE A 173 -5.47 17.52 -0.58
N VAL A 174 -5.36 16.37 0.09
CA VAL A 174 -6.51 15.54 0.42
C VAL A 174 -7.51 16.30 1.29
N ALA A 175 -7.03 16.99 2.33
CA ALA A 175 -7.89 17.76 3.24
C ALA A 175 -8.72 18.81 2.49
N ARG A 176 -8.14 19.43 1.46
CA ARG A 176 -8.77 20.42 0.56
C ARG A 176 -9.66 19.81 -0.52
N SER A 177 -9.69 18.49 -0.64
CA SER A 177 -10.39 17.80 -1.73
C SER A 177 -11.77 17.30 -1.31
N ARG A 178 -12.75 17.45 -2.20
CA ARG A 178 -14.09 16.86 -2.03
C ARG A 178 -14.09 15.38 -2.33
N LEU A 179 -13.42 14.97 -3.42
CA LEU A 179 -13.26 13.59 -3.84
C LEU A 179 -11.79 13.25 -4.11
N VAL A 180 -11.35 12.09 -3.64
CA VAL A 180 -10.07 11.48 -4.04
C VAL A 180 -10.36 10.35 -5.01
N LEU A 181 -9.87 10.47 -6.24
CA LEU A 181 -10.07 9.50 -7.30
C LEU A 181 -9.03 8.38 -7.23
N ASN A 182 -9.48 7.15 -6.98
CA ASN A 182 -8.63 5.97 -6.98
C ASN A 182 -8.78 5.20 -8.30
N ILE A 183 -7.74 5.21 -9.13
CA ILE A 183 -7.69 4.50 -10.42
C ILE A 183 -6.54 3.49 -10.37
N HIS A 184 -6.80 2.20 -10.60
CA HIS A 184 -5.75 1.18 -10.67
C HIS A 184 -4.73 1.47 -11.79
N TYR A 185 -3.46 1.15 -11.53
CA TYR A 185 -2.38 1.29 -12.52
C TYR A 185 -2.42 0.10 -13.49
N PHE A 186 -2.50 -1.11 -12.95
CA PHE A 186 -2.42 -2.36 -13.69
C PHE A 186 -3.81 -2.91 -14.04
N GLU A 187 -3.84 -3.74 -15.08
CA GLU A 187 -5.05 -4.42 -15.55
C GLU A 187 -5.57 -5.47 -14.55
N ALA A 188 -4.75 -5.86 -13.57
CA ALA A 188 -5.12 -6.72 -12.45
C ALA A 188 -6.29 -6.15 -11.62
N LYS A 189 -6.62 -4.85 -11.78
CA LYS A 189 -7.77 -4.17 -11.15
C LYS A 189 -7.82 -4.26 -9.63
N LEU A 190 -6.71 -4.65 -8.99
CA LEU A 190 -6.64 -4.65 -7.53
C LEU A 190 -6.82 -3.22 -7.03
N LEU A 191 -7.63 -3.09 -5.98
CA LEU A 191 -7.81 -1.82 -5.31
C LEU A 191 -6.46 -1.36 -4.79
N GLU A 192 -6.08 -0.12 -5.08
CA GLU A 192 -4.78 0.39 -4.65
C GLU A 192 -4.85 0.81 -3.19
N ILE A 193 -4.97 -0.21 -2.34
CA ILE A 193 -5.28 -0.06 -0.93
C ILE A 193 -4.19 0.74 -0.22
N VAL A 194 -2.92 0.52 -0.56
CA VAL A 194 -1.78 1.26 0.00
C VAL A 194 -1.94 2.77 -0.22
N ARG A 195 -2.51 3.19 -1.37
CA ARG A 195 -2.73 4.60 -1.69
C ARG A 195 -3.81 5.27 -0.85
N ILE A 196 -4.83 4.53 -0.46
CA ILE A 196 -6.03 5.06 0.20
C ILE A 196 -6.23 4.56 1.64
N ALA A 197 -5.36 3.70 2.15
CA ALA A 197 -5.51 3.08 3.46
C ALA A 197 -5.71 4.14 4.57
N HIS A 198 -4.91 5.20 4.53
CA HIS A 198 -5.01 6.33 5.47
C HIS A 198 -6.28 7.20 5.29
N LEU A 199 -6.98 7.09 4.16
CA LEU A 199 -8.24 7.82 3.91
C LEU A 199 -9.46 7.08 4.45
N ARG A 200 -9.38 5.75 4.60
CA ARG A 200 -10.48 4.94 5.12
C ARG A 200 -10.87 5.27 6.56
N PHE A 201 -10.01 6.00 7.27
CA PHE A 201 -10.29 6.59 8.57
C PHE A 201 -11.36 7.71 8.51
N PHE A 202 -11.46 8.43 7.39
CA PHE A 202 -12.35 9.60 7.30
C PHE A 202 -13.82 9.22 7.14
N ASP A 203 -14.11 8.07 6.49
CA ASP A 203 -15.48 7.63 6.22
C ASP A 203 -16.04 6.72 7.32
N ALA A 204 -15.19 5.93 7.98
CA ALA A 204 -15.62 5.06 9.08
C ALA A 204 -16.25 5.82 10.26
N GLN A 205 -15.94 7.10 10.43
CA GLN A 205 -16.57 7.97 11.43
C GLN A 205 -17.72 8.83 10.90
N ARG A 206 -17.97 8.86 9.58
CA ARG A 206 -19.05 9.67 8.95
C ARG A 206 -20.26 8.88 8.45
N GLY A 207 -20.23 7.55 8.58
CA GLY A 207 -21.39 6.71 8.33
C GLY A 207 -21.14 5.75 7.18
N ILE A 208 -21.08 4.46 7.51
CA ILE A 208 -21.45 3.43 6.56
C ILE A 208 -22.95 3.62 6.34
N ASP A 209 -23.33 4.24 5.23
CA ASP A 209 -24.68 4.05 4.67
C ASP A 209 -24.67 2.65 4.01
N PRO A 210 -25.39 1.64 4.56
CA PRO A 210 -25.38 0.28 4.02
C PRO A 210 -26.02 0.16 2.63
N GLY A 211 -26.53 1.26 2.03
CA GLY A 211 -27.26 1.26 0.76
C GLY A 211 -26.45 1.17 -0.53
N LEU A 212 -25.12 1.28 -0.54
CA LEU A 212 -24.33 1.35 -1.79
C LEU A 212 -23.79 0.00 -2.29
N GLY A 213 -24.17 -1.12 -1.67
CA GLY A 213 -23.70 -2.47 -2.01
C GLY A 213 -24.66 -3.34 -2.83
N GLN A 214 -25.86 -2.88 -3.18
CA GLN A 214 -26.78 -3.66 -3.99
C GLN A 214 -27.38 -2.79 -5.09
N THR A 215 -26.83 -2.85 -6.31
CA THR A 215 -27.59 -3.10 -7.54
C THR A 215 -26.58 -3.28 -8.67
N LEU A 216 -26.59 -4.44 -9.32
CA LEU A 216 -26.38 -4.68 -10.76
C LEU A 216 -26.23 -6.20 -10.94
N ALA A 217 -27.37 -6.91 -10.90
CA ALA A 217 -27.48 -8.20 -11.56
C ALA A 217 -27.82 -7.93 -13.05
N PRO A 218 -27.15 -8.59 -14.01
CA PRO A 218 -27.44 -8.42 -15.44
C PRO A 218 -28.75 -9.12 -15.84
N PRO A 219 -29.34 -8.77 -17.02
CA PRO A 219 -30.76 -8.94 -17.33
C PRO A 219 -31.28 -10.37 -17.38
#